data_AF-A0A5C8TJ00-F1
#
_entry.id   AF-A0A5C8TJ00-F1
#
_cell.length_a   1.000
_cell.length_b   1.000
_cell.length_c   1.000
_cell.angle_alpha   90.00
_cell.angle_beta   90.00
_cell.angle_gamma   90.00
#
_symmetry.space_group_name_H-M   'P 1'
#
loop_
_entity.id
_entity.type
_entity.pdbx_description
1 polymer ?
#
loop_
_entity_poly.entity_id
_entity_poly.type
_entity_poly.pdbx_seq_one_letter_code
_entity_poly.pdbx_strand_id
1 'polypeptide(L)'
;MDWTDWNADLENDRLEALRPLLEEYAIKARCVLRLVDALLHEGDQHPDIAHKYERLQADYHEAVLRIEALQHQLETARAWISTLQTRIAEAEDIEEREAVYSVVGLTVTAEDVVVVAARRALLAHLHPDRAAEQDKIRMSARFATASAAFDRIERLRR
;
A
#
# COMPACT_ATOMS: atom_id res chain seq x y z
N MET A 1 -18.78 -31.06 -3.27
CA MET A 1 -18.07 -29.98 -2.56
C MET A 1 -19.05 -28.82 -2.58
N ASP A 2 -19.79 -28.68 -1.49
CA ASP A 2 -21.03 -27.92 -1.42
C ASP A 2 -20.71 -26.46 -1.06
N TRP A 3 -21.24 -25.51 -1.82
CA TRP A 3 -20.95 -24.07 -1.67
C TRP A 3 -21.53 -23.47 -0.38
N THR A 4 -22.37 -24.23 0.33
CA THR A 4 -23.03 -23.89 1.58
C THR A 4 -22.11 -23.99 2.80
N ASP A 5 -21.16 -24.92 2.83
CA ASP A 5 -20.22 -25.09 3.95
C ASP A 5 -19.25 -23.90 4.09
N TRP A 6 -18.76 -23.37 2.98
CA TRP A 6 -17.85 -22.20 2.99
C TRP A 6 -18.50 -20.94 3.54
N ASN A 7 -19.80 -20.76 3.32
CA ASN A 7 -20.52 -19.58 3.80
C ASN A 7 -20.80 -19.66 5.30
N ALA A 8 -21.04 -20.87 5.82
CA ALA A 8 -21.22 -21.13 7.24
C ALA A 8 -19.92 -20.92 8.03
N ASP A 9 -18.78 -21.35 7.49
CA ASP A 9 -17.47 -21.13 8.14
C ASP A 9 -17.08 -19.65 8.18
N LEU A 10 -17.34 -18.90 7.08
CA LEU A 10 -17.12 -17.44 7.03
C LEU A 10 -18.06 -16.67 7.97
N GLU A 11 -19.30 -17.13 8.15
CA GLU A 11 -20.22 -16.56 9.14
C GLU A 11 -19.78 -16.88 10.57
N ASN A 12 -19.28 -18.09 10.82
CA ASN A 12 -18.79 -18.52 12.12
C ASN A 12 -17.52 -17.76 12.53
N ASP A 13 -16.56 -17.57 11.62
CA ASP A 13 -15.35 -16.78 11.86
C ASP A 13 -15.67 -15.31 12.18
N ARG A 14 -16.69 -14.75 11.51
CA ARG A 14 -17.19 -13.39 11.79
C ARG A 14 -17.86 -13.30 13.16
N LEU A 15 -18.62 -14.32 13.57
CA LEU A 15 -19.23 -14.40 14.89
C LEU A 15 -18.18 -14.60 16.00
N GLU A 16 -17.13 -15.38 15.74
CA GLU A 16 -15.97 -15.55 16.62
C GLU A 16 -15.25 -14.22 16.85
N ALA A 17 -15.03 -13.44 15.78
CA ALA A 17 -14.40 -12.13 15.84
C ALA A 17 -15.24 -11.07 16.58
N LEU A 18 -16.57 -11.17 16.50
CA LEU A 18 -17.49 -10.23 17.16
C LEU A 18 -17.77 -10.58 18.63
N ARG A 19 -17.51 -11.81 19.06
CA ARG A 19 -17.74 -12.31 20.43
C ARG A 19 -17.14 -11.41 21.52
N PRO A 20 -15.84 -11.02 21.49
CA PRO A 20 -15.27 -10.18 22.54
C PRO A 20 -15.91 -8.78 22.59
N LEU A 21 -16.31 -8.22 21.44
CA LEU A 21 -17.01 -6.92 21.37
C LEU A 21 -18.42 -7.01 21.96
N LEU A 22 -19.14 -8.10 21.68
CA LEU A 22 -20.48 -8.34 22.23
C LEU A 22 -20.42 -8.58 23.74
N GLU A 23 -19.41 -9.28 24.24
CA GLU A 23 -19.17 -9.47 25.68
C GLU A 23 -18.90 -8.13 26.38
N GLU A 24 -18.05 -7.29 25.80
CA GLU A 24 -17.77 -5.95 26.32
C GLU A 24 -19.05 -5.08 26.36
N TYR A 25 -19.85 -5.14 25.30
CA TYR A 25 -21.12 -4.40 25.23
C TYR A 25 -22.14 -4.92 26.26
N ALA A 26 -22.22 -6.23 26.47
CA ALA A 26 -23.07 -6.84 27.48
C ALA A 26 -22.65 -6.49 28.92
N ILE A 27 -21.36 -6.28 29.17
CA ILE A 27 -20.85 -5.77 30.46
C ILE A 27 -21.28 -4.31 30.64
N LYS A 28 -21.05 -3.47 29.63
CA LYS A 28 -21.45 -2.05 29.65
C LYS A 28 -22.96 -1.88 29.83
N ALA A 29 -23.76 -2.66 29.11
CA ALA A 29 -25.23 -2.65 29.22
C ALA A 29 -25.69 -3.06 30.63
N ARG A 30 -25.07 -4.10 31.24
CA ARG A 30 -25.36 -4.47 32.64
C ARG A 30 -24.98 -3.38 33.63
N CYS A 31 -23.86 -2.69 33.43
CA CYS A 31 -23.48 -1.56 34.26
C CYS A 31 -24.47 -0.40 34.16
N VAL A 32 -24.90 -0.05 32.94
CA VAL A 32 -25.92 1.00 32.71
C VAL A 32 -27.25 0.62 33.34
N LEU A 33 -27.71 -0.62 33.17
CA LEU A 33 -28.96 -1.08 33.76
C LEU A 33 -28.92 -1.06 35.30
N ARG A 34 -27.78 -1.44 35.92
CA ARG A 34 -27.61 -1.30 37.39
C ARG A 34 -27.61 0.15 37.85
N LEU A 35 -27.03 1.05 37.07
CA LEU A 35 -27.06 2.50 37.33
C LEU A 35 -28.48 3.04 37.26
N VAL A 36 -29.24 2.64 36.23
CA VAL A 36 -30.66 3.01 36.08
C VAL A 36 -31.49 2.45 37.23
N ASP A 37 -31.26 1.19 37.62
CA ASP A 37 -31.97 0.54 38.71
C ASP A 37 -31.70 1.22 40.07
N ALA A 38 -30.44 1.60 40.33
CA ALA A 38 -30.05 2.39 41.50
C ALA A 38 -30.71 3.78 41.51
N LEU A 39 -30.72 4.47 40.36
CA LEU A 39 -31.37 5.78 40.21
C LEU A 39 -32.89 5.72 40.39
N LEU A 40 -33.53 4.61 40.00
CA LEU A 40 -34.98 4.42 40.15
C LEU A 40 -35.38 4.01 41.58
N HIS A 41 -34.50 3.35 42.33
CA HIS A 41 -34.78 2.87 43.69
C HIS A 41 -34.32 3.82 44.81
N GLU A 42 -33.34 4.70 44.58
CA GLU A 42 -32.73 5.59 45.59
C GLU A 42 -33.00 7.08 45.31
N GLY A 43 -34.25 7.43 45.01
CA GLY A 43 -34.65 8.77 44.59
C GLY A 43 -34.38 9.96 45.53
N ASP A 44 -33.57 9.86 46.59
CA ASP A 44 -33.31 10.99 47.50
C ASP A 44 -31.93 11.05 48.20
N GLN A 45 -31.02 10.10 48.01
CA GLN A 45 -29.69 10.18 48.63
C GLN A 45 -28.64 9.54 47.74
N HIS A 46 -27.87 10.31 46.96
CA HIS A 46 -26.42 10.12 46.81
C HIS A 46 -25.81 11.09 45.78
N PRO A 47 -25.25 12.25 46.21
CA PRO A 47 -24.41 13.08 45.34
C PRO A 47 -23.23 12.33 44.70
N ASP A 48 -22.85 11.17 45.26
CA ASP A 48 -21.82 10.26 44.73
C ASP A 48 -22.21 9.61 43.38
N ILE A 49 -23.51 9.37 43.11
CA ILE A 49 -23.96 8.80 41.81
C ILE A 49 -23.98 9.89 40.73
N ALA A 50 -24.46 11.10 41.06
CA ALA A 50 -24.45 12.23 40.14
C ALA A 50 -23.01 12.59 39.72
N HIS A 51 -22.07 12.65 40.66
CA HIS A 51 -20.66 12.90 40.35
C HIS A 51 -20.01 11.76 39.54
N LYS A 52 -20.37 10.50 39.80
CA LYS A 52 -19.91 9.38 38.95
C LYS A 52 -20.44 9.48 37.52
N TYR A 53 -21.69 9.91 37.35
CA TYR A 53 -22.29 10.11 36.04
C TYR A 53 -21.66 11.29 35.28
N GLU A 54 -21.47 12.43 35.94
CA GLU A 54 -20.76 13.60 35.38
C GLU A 54 -19.33 13.23 34.94
N ARG A 55 -18.60 12.48 35.78
CA ARG A 55 -17.27 12.00 35.43
C ARG A 55 -17.27 11.06 34.24
N LEU A 56 -18.22 10.12 34.18
CA LEU A 56 -18.34 9.22 33.04
C LEU A 56 -18.70 9.96 31.75
N GLN A 57 -19.52 11.01 31.81
CA GLN A 57 -19.81 11.87 30.66
C GLN A 57 -18.57 12.65 30.20
N ALA A 58 -17.78 13.17 31.13
CA ALA A 58 -16.53 13.86 30.81
C ALA A 58 -15.52 12.90 30.14
N ASP A 59 -15.32 11.72 30.73
CA ASP A 59 -14.42 10.69 30.20
C ASP A 59 -14.89 10.20 28.81
N TYR A 60 -16.20 10.05 28.61
CA TYR A 60 -16.77 9.71 27.31
C TYR A 60 -16.51 10.80 26.26
N HIS A 61 -16.73 12.06 26.63
CA HIS A 61 -16.49 13.18 25.73
C HIS A 61 -15.01 13.30 25.34
N GLU A 62 -14.10 13.15 26.30
CA GLU A 62 -12.66 13.11 26.04
C GLU A 62 -12.28 11.95 25.12
N ALA A 63 -12.83 10.76 25.34
CA ALA A 63 -12.60 9.60 24.48
C ALA A 63 -13.08 9.84 23.05
N VAL A 64 -14.25 10.46 22.85
CA VAL A 64 -14.78 10.81 21.53
C VAL A 64 -13.84 11.79 20.82
N LEU A 65 -13.45 12.88 21.47
CA LEU A 65 -12.51 13.85 20.90
C LEU A 65 -11.17 13.20 20.55
N ARG A 66 -10.70 12.27 21.39
CA ARG A 66 -9.46 11.53 21.14
C ARG A 66 -9.57 10.61 19.93
N ILE A 67 -10.71 9.92 19.77
CA ILE A 67 -10.99 9.06 18.62
C ILE A 67 -11.02 9.90 17.34
N GLU A 68 -11.72 11.03 17.34
CA GLU A 68 -11.80 11.94 16.19
C GLU A 68 -10.41 12.46 15.79
N ALA A 69 -9.60 12.87 16.77
CA ALA A 69 -8.24 13.31 16.52
C ALA A 69 -7.37 12.20 15.92
N LEU A 70 -7.47 10.96 16.44
CA LEU A 70 -6.72 9.82 15.91
C LEU A 70 -7.19 9.42 14.50
N GLN A 71 -8.49 9.50 14.22
CA GLN A 71 -9.04 9.27 12.89
C GLN A 71 -8.48 10.28 11.89
N HIS A 72 -8.47 11.57 12.24
CA HIS A 72 -7.89 12.60 11.39
C HIS A 72 -6.38 12.39 11.13
N GLN A 73 -5.62 11.99 12.17
CA GLN A 73 -4.20 11.66 12.01
C GLN A 73 -3.99 10.47 11.08
N LEU A 74 -4.84 9.44 11.20
CA LEU A 74 -4.78 8.24 10.38
C LEU A 74 -5.14 8.53 8.91
N GLU A 75 -6.13 9.38 8.64
CA GLU A 75 -6.46 9.85 7.30
C GLU A 75 -5.30 10.63 6.67
N THR A 76 -4.70 11.54 7.44
CA THR A 76 -3.54 12.33 7.00
C THR A 76 -2.35 11.42 6.67
N ALA A 77 -2.06 10.44 7.54
CA ALA A 77 -0.99 9.49 7.33
C ALA A 77 -1.24 8.63 6.06
N ARG A 78 -2.48 8.19 5.83
CA ARG A 78 -2.85 7.44 4.61
C ARG A 78 -2.64 8.26 3.34
N ALA A 79 -3.03 9.54 3.35
CA ALA A 79 -2.82 10.44 2.22
C ALA A 79 -1.32 10.70 1.96
N TRP A 80 -0.52 10.76 3.01
CA TRP A 80 0.94 10.85 2.88
C TRP A 80 1.55 9.58 2.29
N ILE A 81 1.12 8.41 2.78
CA ILE A 81 1.60 7.12 2.27
C ILE A 81 1.25 6.98 0.78
N SER A 82 0.04 7.30 0.36
CA SER A 82 -0.33 7.22 -1.06
C SER A 82 0.52 8.14 -1.93
N THR A 83 0.77 9.37 -1.46
CA THR A 83 1.65 10.33 -2.16
C THR A 83 3.07 9.79 -2.29
N LEU A 84 3.63 9.22 -1.22
CA LEU A 84 4.97 8.62 -1.24
C LEU A 84 5.04 7.41 -2.15
N GLN A 85 4.01 6.55 -2.17
CA GLN A 85 3.94 5.40 -3.06
C GLN A 85 3.93 5.84 -4.53
N THR A 86 3.17 6.88 -4.89
CA THR A 86 3.21 7.44 -6.24
C THR A 86 4.60 7.95 -6.60
N ARG A 87 5.25 8.71 -5.70
CA ARG A 87 6.61 9.23 -5.94
C ARG A 87 7.66 8.13 -6.07
N ILE A 88 7.53 7.04 -5.30
CA ILE A 88 8.42 5.88 -5.41
C ILE A 88 8.23 5.21 -6.77
N ALA A 89 6.97 4.95 -7.17
CA ALA A 89 6.69 4.35 -8.48
C ALA A 89 7.21 5.21 -9.65
N GLU A 90 7.09 6.53 -9.57
CA GLU A 90 7.65 7.47 -10.56
C GLU A 90 9.18 7.40 -10.59
N ALA A 91 9.84 7.33 -9.42
CA ALA A 91 11.30 7.22 -9.35
C ALA A 91 11.82 5.88 -9.88
N GLU A 92 11.14 4.78 -9.55
CA GLU A 92 11.46 3.44 -10.05
C GLU A 92 11.31 3.35 -11.58
N ASP A 93 10.27 3.97 -12.16
CA ASP A 93 10.11 4.06 -13.62
C ASP A 93 11.27 4.83 -14.27
N ILE A 94 11.69 5.96 -13.68
CA ILE A 94 12.83 6.74 -14.18
C ILE A 94 14.12 5.91 -14.10
N GLU A 95 14.37 5.24 -12.98
CA GLU A 95 15.56 4.41 -12.80
C GLU A 95 15.58 3.23 -13.78
N GLU A 96 14.44 2.57 -14.02
CA GLU A 96 14.33 1.52 -15.03
C GLU A 96 14.67 2.05 -16.42
N ARG A 97 14.13 3.22 -16.78
CA ARG A 97 14.43 3.87 -18.07
C ARG A 97 15.91 4.20 -18.17
N GLU A 98 16.52 4.79 -17.14
CA GLU A 98 17.95 5.10 -17.14
C GLU A 98 18.81 3.84 -17.29
N ALA A 99 18.48 2.76 -16.57
CA ALA A 99 19.18 1.50 -16.65
C ALA A 99 19.17 0.94 -18.09
N VAL A 100 18.00 0.92 -18.75
CA VAL A 100 17.87 0.41 -20.13
C VAL A 100 18.68 1.26 -21.12
N TYR A 101 18.67 2.58 -20.99
CA TYR A 101 19.42 3.47 -21.89
C TYR A 101 20.94 3.38 -21.68
N SER A 102 21.38 3.20 -20.43
CA SER A 102 22.80 3.08 -20.10
C SER A 102 23.47 1.87 -20.76
N VAL A 103 22.71 0.77 -20.97
CA VAL A 103 23.20 -0.45 -21.64
C VAL A 103 23.71 -0.16 -23.06
N VAL A 104 23.12 0.81 -23.75
CA VAL A 104 23.50 1.22 -25.10
C VAL A 104 24.31 2.52 -25.13
N GLY A 105 24.72 3.02 -23.96
CA GLY A 105 25.51 4.24 -23.82
C GLY A 105 24.74 5.53 -24.13
N LEU A 106 23.41 5.52 -23.95
CA LEU A 106 22.53 6.67 -24.18
C LEU A 106 21.98 7.20 -22.85
N THR A 107 21.45 8.41 -22.87
CA THR A 107 20.65 8.98 -21.77
C THR A 107 19.16 8.88 -22.11
N VAL A 108 18.28 8.86 -21.10
CA VAL A 108 16.82 8.82 -21.30
C VAL A 108 16.32 9.99 -22.15
N THR A 109 17.04 11.12 -22.13
CA THR A 109 16.75 12.33 -22.92
C THR A 109 17.24 12.26 -24.37
N ALA A 110 17.83 11.15 -24.83
CA ALA A 110 18.35 11.04 -26.19
C ALA A 110 17.22 11.18 -27.24
N GLU A 111 17.41 12.02 -28.25
CA GLU A 111 16.43 12.17 -29.33
C GLU A 111 16.30 10.90 -30.18
N ASP A 112 15.15 10.71 -30.85
CA ASP A 112 14.89 9.55 -31.72
C ASP A 112 15.99 9.35 -32.77
N VAL A 113 16.51 10.44 -33.33
CA VAL A 113 17.57 10.40 -34.34
C VAL A 113 18.85 9.76 -33.77
N VAL A 114 19.19 10.05 -32.52
CA VAL A 114 20.36 9.49 -31.84
C VAL A 114 20.16 8.00 -31.57
N VAL A 115 18.98 7.59 -31.13
CA VAL A 115 18.64 6.18 -30.89
C VAL A 115 18.72 5.37 -32.18
N VAL A 116 18.15 5.89 -33.28
CA VAL A 116 18.20 5.24 -34.60
C VAL A 116 19.64 5.16 -35.13
N ALA A 117 20.43 6.21 -34.96
CA ALA A 117 21.85 6.22 -35.35
C ALA A 117 22.66 5.19 -34.55
N ALA A 118 22.44 5.10 -33.24
CA ALA A 118 23.11 4.12 -32.38
C ALA A 118 22.72 2.68 -32.74
N ARG A 119 21.44 2.41 -33.03
CA ARG A 119 20.96 1.10 -33.50
C ARG A 119 21.61 0.73 -34.85
N ARG A 120 21.71 1.67 -35.78
CA ARG A 120 22.41 1.46 -37.06
C ARG A 120 23.90 1.17 -36.84
N ALA A 121 24.56 1.89 -35.95
CA ALA A 121 25.96 1.66 -35.63
C ALA A 121 26.19 0.28 -35.00
N LEU A 122 25.30 -0.18 -34.11
CA LEU A 122 25.33 -1.55 -33.55
C LEU A 122 25.31 -2.60 -34.67
N LEU A 123 24.34 -2.50 -35.59
CA LEU A 123 24.22 -3.43 -36.72
C LEU A 123 25.40 -3.33 -37.70
N ALA A 124 25.89 -2.12 -37.94
CA ALA A 124 26.94 -1.86 -38.90
C ALA A 124 28.33 -2.24 -38.40
N HIS A 125 28.62 -2.17 -37.10
CA HIS A 125 29.99 -2.31 -36.59
C HIS A 125 30.18 -3.42 -35.54
N LEU A 126 29.11 -3.84 -34.86
CA LEU A 126 29.20 -4.77 -33.72
C LEU A 126 28.48 -6.11 -33.99
N HIS A 127 28.21 -6.43 -35.26
CA HIS A 127 27.59 -7.70 -35.63
C HIS A 127 28.54 -8.88 -35.34
N PRO A 128 28.07 -9.96 -34.68
CA PRO A 128 28.91 -11.08 -34.25
C PRO A 128 29.62 -11.80 -35.40
N ASP A 129 29.06 -11.79 -36.60
CA ASP A 129 29.67 -12.40 -37.80
C ASP A 129 31.00 -11.78 -38.21
N ARG A 130 31.29 -10.56 -37.73
CA ARG A 130 32.55 -9.85 -38.00
C ARG A 130 33.61 -10.09 -36.93
N ALA A 131 33.26 -10.76 -35.83
CA ALA A 131 34.18 -11.07 -34.75
C ALA A 131 35.06 -12.28 -35.11
N ALA A 132 36.30 -12.28 -34.62
CA ALA A 132 37.17 -13.45 -34.68
C ALA A 132 36.54 -14.62 -33.91
N GLU A 133 36.82 -15.85 -34.34
CA GLU A 133 36.20 -17.07 -33.79
C GLU A 133 36.31 -17.20 -32.27
N GLN A 134 37.40 -16.69 -31.70
CA GLN A 134 37.69 -16.66 -30.26
C GLN A 134 36.77 -15.69 -29.48
N ASP A 135 36.23 -14.67 -30.14
CA ASP A 135 35.40 -13.61 -29.55
C ASP A 135 33.92 -13.71 -29.91
N LYS A 136 33.54 -14.60 -30.84
CA LYS A 136 32.17 -14.72 -31.35
C LYS A 136 31.12 -14.89 -30.25
N ILE A 137 31.37 -15.75 -29.27
CA ILE A 137 30.43 -16.01 -28.16
C ILE A 137 30.24 -14.74 -27.30
N ARG A 138 31.33 -14.02 -27.00
CA ARG A 138 31.26 -12.79 -26.22
C ARG A 138 30.55 -11.68 -26.98
N MET A 139 30.82 -11.55 -28.28
CA MET A 139 30.20 -10.51 -29.11
C MET A 139 28.74 -10.81 -29.40
N SER A 140 28.34 -12.07 -29.60
CA SER A 140 26.93 -12.44 -29.76
C SER A 140 26.12 -12.14 -28.49
N ALA A 141 26.68 -12.43 -27.31
CA ALA A 141 26.05 -12.08 -26.04
C ALA A 141 25.86 -10.55 -25.90
N ARG A 142 26.91 -9.76 -26.15
CA ARG A 142 26.81 -8.28 -26.09
C ARG A 142 25.83 -7.72 -27.10
N PHE A 143 25.84 -8.25 -28.32
CA PHE A 143 24.91 -7.84 -29.38
C PHE A 143 23.46 -8.16 -28.99
N ALA A 144 23.20 -9.35 -28.45
CA ALA A 144 21.88 -9.74 -27.98
C ALA A 144 21.38 -8.83 -26.84
N THR A 145 22.24 -8.52 -25.86
CA THR A 145 21.92 -7.59 -24.77
C THR A 145 21.60 -6.19 -25.30
N ALA A 146 22.43 -5.64 -26.19
CA ALA A 146 22.21 -4.32 -26.77
C ALA A 146 20.95 -4.26 -27.66
N SER A 147 20.70 -5.30 -28.46
CA SER A 147 19.49 -5.39 -29.28
C SER A 147 18.23 -5.45 -28.42
N ALA A 148 18.24 -6.26 -27.36
CA ALA A 148 17.13 -6.34 -26.41
C ALA A 148 16.89 -5.00 -25.69
N ALA A 149 17.96 -4.28 -25.36
CA ALA A 149 17.87 -2.93 -24.79
C ALA A 149 17.19 -1.96 -25.77
N PHE A 150 17.59 -1.93 -27.05
CA PHE A 150 16.92 -1.08 -28.06
C PHE A 150 15.45 -1.44 -28.24
N ASP A 151 15.09 -2.73 -28.28
CA ASP A 151 13.69 -3.14 -28.36
C ASP A 151 12.89 -2.72 -27.12
N ARG A 152 13.52 -2.68 -25.94
CA ARG A 152 12.90 -2.18 -24.71
C ARG A 152 12.77 -0.65 -24.69
N ILE A 153 13.76 0.08 -25.19
CA ILE A 153 13.67 1.54 -25.41
C ILE A 153 12.51 1.88 -26.33
N GLU A 154 12.32 1.11 -27.41
CA GLU A 154 11.23 1.32 -28.36
C GLU A 154 9.85 1.13 -27.67
N ARG A 155 9.73 0.16 -26.76
CA ARG A 155 8.50 -0.04 -25.97
C ARG A 155 8.27 1.07 -24.95
N LEU A 156 9.31 1.54 -24.27
CA LEU A 156 9.25 2.61 -23.26
C LEU A 156 8.95 4.01 -23.85
N ARG A 157 8.92 4.14 -25.18
CA ARG A 157 8.58 5.38 -25.91
C ARG A 157 7.19 5.38 -26.54
N ARG A 158 6.54 4.22 -26.65
CA ARG A 158 5.17 4.08 -27.16
C ARG A 158 4.18 4.30 -26.03
#